data_AF-A0A1L8GPJ6-F1
#
_entry.id   AF-A0A1L8GPJ6-F1
#
_cell.length_a   1.000
_cell.length_b   1.000
_cell.length_c   1.000
_cell.angle_alpha   90.00
_cell.angle_beta   90.00
_cell.angle_gamma   90.00
#
_symmetry.space_group_name_H-M   'P 1'
#
loop_
_entity.id
_entity.type
_entity.pdbx_description
1 polymer ?
#
loop_
_entity_poly.entity_id
_entity_poly.type
_entity_poly.pdbx_seq_one_letter_code
_entity_poly.pdbx_strand_id
1 'polypeptide(L)'
;MAMPSKSAEWLQEQLESGRESSVLLLDCRPHDRYQSSHIEAAISLTIPGLMLRRLRKGNLSIRSIIPNDRDKERFARRCNADTVLLYDEATHDWQENGSSVLALLLHKLREEGCRAYYLKGGYTKFQREYPEHCETCLDNACPNLPSPETVLGLGSLRINSECSDGESDREPSSATESEGSPTLTSQSTFPVQILPYLYLGCAKDSTNLDILAKYNIKYILNVTPNLPNTFEHNGEFKYKQIPISDHWSQNLSQFFPEAISFIDEARAKKCGILVHCLAGISRSVTVTVAYLMQKLNLSLNDAYDFVKRKKSNISPNFNFMGQLLDFERTLGLKSPCDIRSPTTQLYFTTPTNRNLFQLDGLEFT
;
A
#
# COMPACT_ATOMS: atom_id res chain seq x y z
N MET A 1 -6.22 4.56 -33.91
CA MET A 1 -7.25 3.50 -34.01
C MET A 1 -7.92 3.40 -32.65
N ALA A 2 -9.24 3.63 -32.58
CA ALA A 2 -9.95 3.65 -31.30
C ALA A 2 -9.79 2.29 -30.59
N MET A 3 -9.42 2.32 -29.32
CA MET A 3 -9.29 1.07 -28.57
C MET A 3 -10.67 0.46 -28.28
N PRO A 4 -10.77 -0.87 -28.33
CA PRO A 4 -12.00 -1.61 -28.09
C PRO A 4 -12.54 -1.39 -26.67
N SER A 5 -13.84 -1.12 -26.54
CA SER A 5 -14.47 -0.93 -25.24
C SER A 5 -15.74 -1.75 -25.10
N LYS A 6 -16.17 -1.94 -23.85
CA LYS A 6 -17.48 -2.49 -23.47
C LYS A 6 -18.17 -1.53 -22.50
N SER A 7 -19.50 -1.46 -22.56
CA SER A 7 -20.31 -0.67 -21.64
C SER A 7 -20.45 -1.36 -20.28
N ALA A 8 -20.90 -0.62 -19.28
CA ALA A 8 -21.28 -1.16 -17.99
C ALA A 8 -22.47 -2.14 -18.13
N GLU A 9 -23.48 -1.75 -18.91
CA GLU A 9 -24.62 -2.61 -19.27
C GLU A 9 -24.18 -3.96 -19.87
N TRP A 10 -23.28 -3.96 -20.84
CA TRP A 10 -22.77 -5.21 -21.41
C TRP A 10 -22.09 -6.09 -20.35
N LEU A 11 -21.35 -5.49 -19.41
CA LEU A 11 -20.70 -6.27 -18.35
C LEU A 11 -21.74 -6.87 -17.39
N GLN A 12 -22.77 -6.10 -17.01
CA GLN A 12 -23.82 -6.61 -16.14
C GLN A 12 -24.56 -7.79 -16.79
N GLU A 13 -24.91 -7.73 -18.08
CA GLU A 13 -25.50 -8.87 -18.80
C GLU A 13 -24.61 -10.12 -18.73
N GLN A 14 -23.28 -9.95 -18.84
CA GLN A 14 -22.35 -11.06 -18.72
C GLN A 14 -22.29 -11.63 -17.30
N LEU A 15 -22.38 -10.79 -16.26
CA LEU A 15 -22.36 -11.26 -14.87
C LEU A 15 -23.65 -12.03 -14.52
N GLU A 16 -24.81 -11.55 -14.98
CA GLU A 16 -26.09 -12.25 -14.80
C GLU A 16 -26.16 -13.60 -15.52
N SER A 17 -25.42 -13.74 -16.63
CA SER A 17 -25.29 -15.02 -17.37
C SER A 17 -24.57 -16.12 -16.56
N GLY A 18 -23.97 -15.78 -15.41
CA GLY A 18 -23.41 -16.73 -14.46
C GLY A 18 -22.34 -17.66 -15.07
N ARG A 19 -22.61 -18.97 -15.08
CA ARG A 19 -21.66 -20.01 -15.56
C ARG A 19 -21.48 -20.03 -17.08
N GLU A 20 -22.36 -19.37 -17.84
CA GLU A 20 -22.23 -19.20 -19.29
C GLU A 20 -21.43 -17.94 -19.66
N SER A 21 -21.05 -17.14 -18.66
CA SER A 21 -20.27 -15.93 -18.86
C SER A 21 -18.84 -16.27 -19.33
N SER A 22 -18.52 -15.89 -20.57
CA SER A 22 -17.18 -16.00 -21.14
C SER A 22 -16.41 -14.70 -20.92
N VAL A 23 -16.41 -14.19 -19.68
CA VAL A 23 -15.71 -12.95 -19.29
C VAL A 23 -14.67 -13.20 -18.21
N LEU A 24 -13.47 -12.64 -18.43
CA LEU A 24 -12.37 -12.62 -17.47
C LEU A 24 -12.06 -11.17 -17.08
N LEU A 25 -12.32 -10.84 -15.81
CA LEU A 25 -12.18 -9.48 -15.29
C LEU A 25 -10.80 -9.24 -14.68
N LEU A 26 -10.17 -8.12 -15.07
CA LEU A 26 -8.88 -7.66 -14.57
C LEU A 26 -8.99 -6.25 -13.98
N ASP A 27 -8.84 -6.16 -12.65
CA ASP A 27 -8.81 -4.88 -11.93
C ASP A 27 -7.40 -4.28 -12.01
N CYS A 28 -7.27 -3.15 -12.68
CA CYS A 28 -6.00 -2.47 -12.87
C CYS A 28 -5.75 -1.35 -11.84
N ARG A 29 -6.63 -1.19 -10.85
CA ARG A 29 -6.51 -0.17 -9.81
C ARG A 29 -5.47 -0.55 -8.75
N PRO A 30 -5.02 0.41 -7.94
CA PRO A 30 -4.20 0.12 -6.77
C PRO A 30 -4.82 -0.95 -5.86
N HIS A 31 -3.97 -1.77 -5.24
CA HIS A 31 -4.40 -2.92 -4.44
C HIS A 31 -5.32 -2.55 -3.28
N ASP A 32 -5.10 -1.40 -2.65
CA ASP A 32 -5.96 -0.85 -1.58
C ASP A 32 -7.38 -0.58 -2.06
N ARG A 33 -7.55 -0.11 -3.30
CA ARG A 33 -8.88 0.10 -3.92
C ARG A 33 -9.56 -1.23 -4.19
N TYR A 34 -8.85 -2.17 -4.80
CA TYR A 34 -9.34 -3.53 -5.03
C TYR A 34 -9.79 -4.20 -3.72
N GLN A 35 -8.98 -4.12 -2.66
CA GLN A 35 -9.32 -4.68 -1.35
C GLN A 35 -10.56 -4.03 -0.73
N SER A 36 -10.71 -2.71 -0.86
CA SER A 36 -11.88 -2.02 -0.31
C SER A 36 -13.17 -2.42 -1.02
N SER A 37 -13.13 -2.48 -2.36
CA SER A 37 -14.27 -2.87 -3.16
C SER A 37 -13.85 -3.14 -4.61
N HIS A 38 -14.39 -4.17 -5.24
CA HIS A 38 -14.09 -4.54 -6.63
C HIS A 38 -15.27 -5.25 -7.28
N ILE A 39 -15.26 -5.38 -8.62
CA ILE A 39 -16.29 -6.14 -9.33
C ILE A 39 -16.10 -7.62 -9.00
N GLU A 40 -17.21 -8.33 -8.77
CA GLU A 40 -17.19 -9.72 -8.36
C GLU A 40 -16.30 -10.59 -9.25
N ALA A 41 -15.57 -11.51 -8.62
CA ALA A 41 -14.65 -12.43 -9.28
C ALA A 41 -13.53 -11.77 -10.13
N ALA A 42 -13.26 -10.47 -10.01
CA ALA A 42 -12.15 -9.80 -10.69
C ALA A 42 -10.78 -10.21 -10.15
N ILE A 43 -9.78 -10.29 -11.03
CA ILE A 43 -8.37 -10.55 -10.67
C ILE A 43 -7.64 -9.22 -10.51
N SER A 44 -6.99 -9.01 -9.37
CA SER A 44 -6.13 -7.83 -9.15
C SER A 44 -4.84 -7.91 -9.96
N LEU A 45 -4.63 -6.96 -10.86
CA LEU A 45 -3.37 -6.71 -11.54
C LEU A 45 -2.60 -5.62 -10.78
N THR A 46 -1.93 -6.02 -9.70
CA THR A 46 -1.01 -5.10 -9.03
C THR A 46 0.22 -4.92 -9.90
N ILE A 47 0.37 -3.76 -10.53
CA ILE A 47 1.54 -3.44 -11.36
C ILE A 47 2.42 -2.43 -10.61
N PRO A 48 3.49 -2.88 -9.93
CA PRO A 48 4.53 -1.97 -9.45
C PRO A 48 5.07 -1.11 -10.61
N GLY A 49 5.33 0.18 -10.36
CA GLY A 49 5.80 1.11 -11.39
C GLY A 49 7.09 0.66 -12.12
N LEU A 50 7.92 -0.17 -11.48
CA LEU A 50 9.09 -0.80 -12.08
C LEU A 50 8.73 -1.80 -13.19
N MET A 51 7.59 -2.49 -13.06
CA MET A 51 7.09 -3.44 -14.04
C MET A 51 6.47 -2.73 -15.25
N LEU A 52 5.98 -1.50 -15.11
CA LEU A 52 5.53 -0.68 -16.25
C LEU A 52 6.67 -0.38 -17.24
N ARG A 53 7.89 -0.13 -16.75
CA ARG A 53 9.07 0.06 -17.62
C ARG A 53 9.42 -1.20 -18.39
N ARG A 54 9.29 -2.38 -17.76
CA ARG A 54 9.53 -3.68 -18.42
C ARG A 54 8.42 -4.05 -19.39
N LEU A 55 7.17 -3.74 -19.05
CA LEU A 55 5.99 -3.91 -19.89
C LEU A 55 6.12 -3.07 -21.17
N ARG A 56 6.49 -1.78 -21.05
CA ARG A 56 6.75 -0.88 -22.19
C ARG A 56 7.87 -1.37 -23.11
N LYS A 57 8.86 -2.09 -22.56
CA LYS A 57 9.98 -2.68 -23.31
C LYS A 57 9.65 -4.08 -23.86
N GLY A 58 8.44 -4.60 -23.64
CA GLY A 58 8.00 -5.91 -24.14
C GLY A 58 8.51 -7.13 -23.36
N ASN A 59 9.37 -6.95 -22.35
CA ASN A 59 10.09 -8.03 -21.64
C ASN A 59 9.31 -8.62 -20.44
N LEU A 60 7.98 -8.53 -20.45
CA LEU A 60 7.13 -8.96 -19.35
C LEU A 60 5.77 -9.41 -19.88
N SER A 61 5.37 -10.65 -19.55
CA SER A 61 4.04 -11.18 -19.85
C SER A 61 3.06 -10.84 -18.73
N ILE A 62 1.79 -10.62 -19.07
CA ILE A 62 0.72 -10.29 -18.10
C ILE A 62 0.56 -11.37 -17.03
N ARG A 63 0.78 -12.65 -17.38
CA ARG A 63 0.75 -13.77 -16.42
C ARG A 63 1.73 -13.57 -15.25
N SER A 64 2.87 -12.93 -15.49
CA SER A 64 3.90 -12.70 -14.47
C SER A 64 3.57 -11.55 -13.49
N ILE A 65 2.52 -10.77 -13.79
CA ILE A 65 2.09 -9.61 -13.00
C ILE A 65 1.04 -10.00 -11.96
N ILE A 66 0.29 -11.07 -12.22
CA ILE A 66 -0.74 -11.55 -11.31
C ILE A 66 -0.05 -12.06 -10.04
N PRO A 67 -0.40 -11.56 -8.84
CA PRO A 67 0.35 -11.85 -7.62
C PRO A 67 0.14 -13.29 -7.13
N ASN A 68 -1.09 -13.80 -7.20
CA ASN A 68 -1.48 -15.09 -6.64
C ASN A 68 -1.42 -16.22 -7.69
N ASP A 69 -0.85 -17.37 -7.34
CA ASP A 69 -0.77 -18.55 -8.22
C ASP A 69 -2.15 -19.08 -8.65
N ARG A 70 -3.15 -18.98 -7.77
CA ARG A 70 -4.55 -19.34 -8.12
C ARG A 70 -5.06 -18.49 -9.28
N ASP A 71 -4.84 -17.19 -9.22
CA ASP A 71 -5.34 -16.25 -10.22
C ASP A 71 -4.47 -16.28 -11.49
N LYS A 72 -3.16 -16.58 -11.37
CA LYS A 72 -2.28 -16.86 -12.51
C LYS A 72 -2.79 -18.04 -13.32
N GLU A 73 -3.21 -19.10 -12.63
CA GLU A 73 -3.71 -20.31 -13.26
C GLU A 73 -5.11 -20.09 -13.85
N ARG A 74 -5.98 -19.33 -13.17
CA ARG A 74 -7.27 -18.90 -13.70
C ARG A 74 -7.11 -18.07 -14.97
N PHE A 75 -6.16 -17.13 -14.98
CA PHE A 75 -5.83 -16.34 -16.16
C PHE A 75 -5.30 -17.21 -17.29
N ALA A 76 -4.31 -18.07 -17.02
CA ALA A 76 -3.72 -18.93 -18.05
C ALA A 76 -4.73 -19.85 -18.74
N ARG A 77 -5.75 -20.34 -18.00
CA ARG A 77 -6.82 -21.17 -18.56
C ARG A 77 -7.84 -20.39 -19.38
N ARG A 78 -8.15 -19.15 -18.98
CA ARG A 78 -9.28 -18.38 -19.52
C ARG A 78 -8.89 -17.30 -20.53
N CYS A 79 -7.65 -16.81 -20.54
CA CYS A 79 -7.26 -15.61 -21.30
C CYS A 79 -7.46 -15.70 -22.82
N ASN A 80 -7.38 -16.91 -23.38
CA ASN A 80 -7.56 -17.16 -24.82
C ASN A 80 -8.97 -17.65 -25.16
N ALA A 81 -9.71 -18.19 -24.19
CA ALA A 81 -11.07 -18.68 -24.38
C ALA A 81 -12.12 -17.57 -24.20
N ASP A 82 -11.85 -16.66 -23.27
CA ASP A 82 -12.82 -15.67 -22.81
C ASP A 82 -12.50 -14.26 -23.29
N THR A 83 -13.52 -13.41 -23.22
CA THR A 83 -13.36 -11.96 -23.36
C THR A 83 -12.67 -11.42 -22.13
N VAL A 84 -11.47 -10.87 -22.30
CA VAL A 84 -10.70 -10.26 -21.22
C VAL A 84 -11.13 -8.80 -21.09
N LEU A 85 -11.67 -8.41 -19.94
CA LEU A 85 -12.12 -7.05 -19.69
C LEU A 85 -11.29 -6.40 -18.57
N LEU A 86 -10.67 -5.27 -18.90
CA LEU A 86 -9.84 -4.49 -18.00
C LEU A 86 -10.59 -3.25 -17.54
N TYR A 87 -10.43 -2.86 -16.29
CA TYR A 87 -10.97 -1.59 -15.80
C TYR A 87 -10.01 -0.90 -14.84
N ASP A 88 -10.09 0.43 -14.82
CA ASP A 88 -9.41 1.30 -13.87
C ASP A 88 -10.45 2.05 -13.02
N GLU A 89 -10.06 3.12 -12.33
CA GLU A 89 -10.98 3.83 -11.43
C GLU A 89 -12.12 4.55 -12.17
N ALA A 90 -11.80 5.30 -13.23
CA ALA A 90 -12.74 6.24 -13.83
C ALA A 90 -12.42 6.67 -15.27
N THR A 91 -11.73 5.87 -16.10
CA THR A 91 -11.49 6.28 -17.50
C THR A 91 -12.80 6.38 -18.28
N HIS A 92 -13.19 7.61 -18.62
CA HIS A 92 -14.44 7.93 -19.32
C HIS A 92 -14.27 8.00 -20.85
N ASP A 93 -13.17 8.60 -21.33
CA ASP A 93 -12.83 8.74 -22.74
C ASP A 93 -11.38 8.37 -23.01
N TRP A 94 -11.18 7.54 -24.03
CA TRP A 94 -9.85 7.14 -24.48
C TRP A 94 -9.14 8.32 -25.15
N GLN A 95 -8.11 8.86 -24.51
CA GLN A 95 -7.25 9.85 -25.15
C GLN A 95 -6.21 9.15 -26.03
N GLU A 96 -6.14 9.54 -27.31
CA GLU A 96 -5.21 8.95 -28.30
C GLU A 96 -3.72 9.09 -27.94
N ASN A 97 -3.37 9.88 -26.93
CA ASN A 97 -1.99 10.11 -26.47
C ASN A 97 -1.34 8.91 -25.72
N GLY A 98 -1.94 7.72 -25.74
CA GLY A 98 -1.22 6.44 -25.66
C GLY A 98 -0.34 6.15 -24.43
N SER A 99 -0.48 6.87 -23.32
CA SER A 99 0.45 6.77 -22.18
C SER A 99 -0.12 6.14 -20.91
N SER A 100 -1.41 5.78 -20.90
CA SER A 100 -2.05 5.18 -19.72
C SER A 100 -1.63 3.72 -19.50
N VAL A 101 -1.59 3.30 -18.24
CA VAL A 101 -1.26 1.90 -17.87
C VAL A 101 -2.27 0.93 -18.47
N LEU A 102 -3.55 1.28 -18.41
CA LEU A 102 -4.65 0.52 -19.03
C LEU A 102 -4.39 0.30 -20.51
N ALA A 103 -3.87 1.31 -21.22
CA ALA A 103 -3.58 1.20 -22.64
C ALA A 103 -2.46 0.23 -22.98
N LEU A 104 -1.39 0.25 -22.18
CA LEU A 104 -0.25 -0.64 -22.36
C LEU A 104 -0.65 -2.10 -22.11
N LEU A 105 -1.46 -2.35 -21.09
CA LEU A 105 -1.96 -3.70 -20.79
C LEU A 105 -2.88 -4.22 -21.89
N LEU A 106 -3.79 -3.37 -22.36
CA LEU A 106 -4.73 -3.71 -23.42
C LEU A 106 -4.00 -4.07 -24.72
N HIS A 107 -2.97 -3.30 -25.08
CA HIS A 107 -2.13 -3.59 -26.25
C HIS A 107 -1.37 -4.90 -26.06
N LYS A 108 -0.74 -5.10 -24.91
CA LYS A 108 0.06 -6.30 -24.63
C LYS A 108 -0.77 -7.58 -24.64
N LEU A 109 -1.95 -7.56 -24.04
CA LEU A 109 -2.88 -8.69 -24.07
C LEU A 109 -3.28 -9.06 -25.50
N ARG A 110 -3.47 -8.07 -26.37
CA ARG A 110 -3.80 -8.29 -27.77
C ARG A 110 -2.62 -8.83 -28.58
N GLU A 111 -1.39 -8.35 -28.31
CA GLU A 111 -0.18 -8.94 -28.86
C GLU A 111 -0.04 -10.42 -28.45
N GLU A 112 -0.44 -10.76 -27.22
CA GLU A 112 -0.46 -12.14 -26.70
C GLU A 112 -1.69 -12.96 -27.19
N GLY A 113 -2.54 -12.39 -28.06
CA GLY A 113 -3.66 -13.10 -28.69
C GLY A 113 -4.98 -13.08 -27.91
N CYS A 114 -5.05 -12.38 -26.77
CA CYS A 114 -6.25 -12.30 -25.96
C CYS A 114 -7.31 -11.37 -26.57
N ARG A 115 -8.58 -11.73 -26.41
CA ARG A 115 -9.74 -10.88 -26.77
C ARG A 115 -9.96 -9.78 -25.72
N ALA A 116 -9.06 -8.80 -25.70
CA ALA A 116 -9.03 -7.78 -24.66
C ALA A 116 -9.82 -6.50 -25.01
N TYR A 117 -10.56 -5.98 -24.03
CA TYR A 117 -11.39 -4.77 -24.05
C TYR A 117 -11.20 -3.98 -22.74
N TYR A 118 -11.53 -2.69 -22.72
CA TYR A 118 -11.64 -1.93 -21.47
C TYR A 118 -13.10 -1.59 -21.13
N LEU A 119 -13.39 -1.44 -19.85
CA LEU A 119 -14.70 -1.02 -19.35
C LEU A 119 -14.85 0.50 -19.45
N LYS A 120 -15.79 0.97 -20.28
CA LYS A 120 -16.04 2.40 -20.47
C LYS A 120 -16.65 3.00 -19.21
N GLY A 121 -15.99 4.01 -18.65
CA GLY A 121 -16.40 4.67 -17.41
C GLY A 121 -15.66 4.16 -16.16
N GLY A 122 -14.88 3.08 -16.29
CA GLY A 122 -14.14 2.47 -15.18
C GLY A 122 -15.04 1.90 -14.08
N TYR A 123 -14.41 1.60 -12.95
CA TYR A 123 -15.06 1.05 -11.76
C TYR A 123 -16.14 1.97 -11.20
N THR A 124 -15.85 3.27 -11.08
CA THR A 124 -16.76 4.25 -10.45
C THR A 124 -18.11 4.30 -11.16
N LYS A 125 -18.12 4.26 -12.50
CA LYS A 125 -19.37 4.24 -13.27
C LYS A 125 -20.13 2.94 -13.04
N PHE A 126 -19.43 1.81 -13.11
CA PHE A 126 -20.04 0.49 -12.95
C PHE A 126 -20.63 0.31 -11.56
N GLN A 127 -19.89 0.64 -10.50
CA GLN A 127 -20.37 0.57 -9.11
C GLN A 127 -21.61 1.43 -8.87
N ARG A 128 -21.70 2.59 -9.52
CA ARG A 128 -22.86 3.48 -9.38
C ARG A 128 -24.11 2.93 -10.07
N GLU A 129 -23.93 2.25 -11.20
CA GLU A 129 -25.04 1.71 -12.02
C GLU A 129 -25.47 0.32 -11.55
N TYR A 130 -24.54 -0.50 -11.06
CA TYR A 130 -24.72 -1.91 -10.72
C TYR A 130 -23.98 -2.29 -9.40
N PRO A 131 -24.32 -1.67 -8.25
CA PRO A 131 -23.63 -1.90 -6.98
C PRO A 131 -23.72 -3.35 -6.47
N GLU A 132 -24.76 -4.10 -6.86
CA GLU A 132 -24.99 -5.50 -6.48
C GLU A 132 -23.91 -6.46 -7.01
N HIS A 133 -23.21 -6.08 -8.08
CA HIS A 133 -22.12 -6.84 -8.68
C HIS A 133 -20.73 -6.43 -8.14
N CYS A 134 -20.68 -5.60 -7.10
CA CYS A 134 -19.45 -5.16 -6.45
C CYS A 134 -19.28 -5.82 -5.08
N GLU A 135 -18.21 -6.59 -4.92
CA GLU A 135 -17.78 -7.08 -3.62
C GLU A 135 -17.23 -5.90 -2.81
N THR A 136 -17.67 -5.78 -1.56
CA THR A 136 -17.18 -4.80 -0.58
C THR A 136 -16.69 -5.54 0.65
N CYS A 137 -15.44 -5.30 1.08
CA CYS A 137 -14.94 -5.88 2.32
C CYS A 137 -15.51 -5.09 3.51
N LEU A 138 -16.62 -5.56 4.06
CA LEU A 138 -17.18 -5.10 5.33
C LEU A 138 -16.71 -6.00 6.47
N ASP A 139 -15.44 -5.86 6.90
CA ASP A 139 -14.89 -6.40 8.17
C ASP A 139 -13.50 -5.73 8.38
N ASN A 140 -13.20 -4.90 9.39
CA ASN A 140 -13.66 -4.83 10.77
C ASN A 140 -14.63 -3.67 11.06
N ALA A 141 -15.91 -3.97 11.23
CA ALA A 141 -16.77 -3.23 12.13
C ALA A 141 -17.82 -4.19 12.67
N CYS A 142 -17.94 -4.26 13.99
CA CYS A 142 -19.01 -4.98 14.69
C CYS A 142 -20.37 -4.61 14.09
N PRO A 143 -21.30 -5.56 13.92
CA PRO A 143 -22.62 -5.27 13.39
C PRO A 143 -23.39 -4.53 14.48
N ASN A 144 -23.63 -3.23 14.26
CA ASN A 144 -24.78 -2.46 14.75
C ASN A 144 -24.54 -0.96 14.46
N LEU A 145 -24.92 -0.50 13.26
CA LEU A 145 -25.85 0.63 13.05
C LEU A 145 -26.05 0.88 11.53
N PRO A 146 -27.24 1.33 11.10
CA PRO A 146 -27.64 1.35 9.70
C PRO A 146 -27.18 2.59 8.93
N SER A 147 -27.18 2.44 7.61
CA SER A 147 -26.83 3.40 6.56
C SER A 147 -27.63 4.72 6.60
N PRO A 148 -27.06 5.85 6.11
CA PRO A 148 -27.82 7.08 5.96
C PRO A 148 -28.48 7.13 4.57
N GLU A 149 -29.81 7.01 4.52
CA GLU A 149 -30.60 7.51 3.40
C GLU A 149 -31.68 8.49 3.90
N THR A 150 -31.53 9.73 3.44
CA THR A 150 -32.55 10.67 2.94
C THR A 150 -33.92 10.78 3.64
N VAL A 151 -34.02 11.77 4.55
CA VAL A 151 -35.01 12.87 4.62
C VAL A 151 -36.53 12.58 4.43
N LEU A 152 -37.30 12.99 5.46
CA LEU A 152 -38.75 13.31 5.59
C LEU A 152 -39.71 12.24 6.14
N GLY A 153 -40.26 12.51 7.33
CA GLY A 153 -41.53 11.92 7.80
C GLY A 153 -41.72 11.94 9.31
N LEU A 154 -42.47 12.93 9.82
CA LEU A 154 -42.92 13.04 11.20
C LEU A 154 -43.72 11.79 11.64
N GLY A 155 -43.25 11.12 12.69
CA GLY A 155 -43.91 9.95 13.29
C GLY A 155 -43.52 9.77 14.76
N SER A 156 -44.00 10.67 15.60
CA SER A 156 -44.52 10.37 16.96
C SER A 156 -43.55 9.87 18.05
N LEU A 157 -43.16 10.83 18.89
CA LEU A 157 -42.97 10.80 20.35
C LEU A 157 -43.19 9.46 21.14
N ARG A 158 -42.15 9.15 21.94
CA ARG A 158 -42.04 8.60 23.32
C ARG A 158 -43.24 7.90 23.98
N ILE A 159 -42.98 6.76 24.67
CA ILE A 159 -43.32 6.49 26.09
C ILE A 159 -42.28 5.51 26.72
N ASN A 160 -41.76 5.82 27.91
CA ASN A 160 -40.98 4.93 28.80
C ASN A 160 -41.89 3.86 29.44
N SER A 161 -41.37 2.64 29.70
CA SER A 161 -41.92 1.77 30.76
C SER A 161 -40.84 0.84 31.34
N GLU A 162 -41.04 0.48 32.60
CA GLU A 162 -40.06 0.15 33.64
C GLU A 162 -39.68 -1.34 33.76
N CYS A 163 -38.52 -1.54 34.40
CA CYS A 163 -38.03 -2.61 35.29
C CYS A 163 -38.72 -3.99 35.40
N SER A 164 -37.89 -5.06 35.46
CA SER A 164 -37.89 -6.03 36.58
C SER A 164 -36.67 -6.98 36.59
N ASP A 165 -36.27 -7.32 37.82
CA ASP A 165 -35.18 -8.17 38.30
C ASP A 165 -35.37 -9.69 38.08
N GLY A 166 -34.30 -10.48 38.25
CA GLY A 166 -34.39 -11.93 38.45
C GLY A 166 -33.06 -12.72 38.45
N GLU A 167 -32.73 -13.28 39.61
CA GLU A 167 -31.56 -14.08 40.08
C GLU A 167 -31.13 -15.32 39.25
N SER A 168 -29.82 -15.61 39.14
CA SER A 168 -28.99 -16.67 39.81
C SER A 168 -29.31 -18.14 39.46
N ASP A 169 -28.33 -18.89 38.90
CA ASP A 169 -27.72 -20.07 39.57
C ASP A 169 -26.66 -20.84 38.74
N ARG A 170 -25.43 -20.86 39.29
CA ARG A 170 -24.41 -21.92 39.49
C ARG A 170 -24.20 -23.11 38.50
N GLU A 171 -22.96 -23.13 37.98
CA GLU A 171 -21.99 -24.19 37.53
C GLU A 171 -21.96 -25.54 38.31
N PRO A 172 -21.15 -26.62 37.98
CA PRO A 172 -19.97 -26.70 37.07
C PRO A 172 -19.75 -28.00 36.23
N SER A 173 -18.65 -27.98 35.44
CA SER A 173 -17.64 -29.05 35.22
C SER A 173 -17.55 -29.74 33.84
N SER A 174 -16.44 -29.46 33.13
CA SER A 174 -15.48 -30.48 32.69
C SER A 174 -14.22 -29.81 32.12
N ALA A 175 -13.09 -30.05 32.79
CA ALA A 175 -11.77 -29.58 32.40
C ALA A 175 -11.15 -30.49 31.32
N THR A 176 -10.60 -29.87 30.28
CA THR A 176 -9.43 -30.40 29.55
C THR A 176 -8.53 -29.21 29.22
N GLU A 177 -7.35 -29.19 29.85
CA GLU A 177 -6.26 -28.22 29.64
C GLU A 177 -5.42 -28.56 28.39
N SER A 178 -4.55 -27.62 28.00
CA SER A 178 -3.42 -27.73 27.04
C SER A 178 -3.82 -27.44 25.58
N GLU A 179 -3.37 -26.40 24.88
CA GLU A 179 -2.17 -25.54 24.98
C GLU A 179 -2.53 -24.08 24.65
N GLY A 180 -2.05 -23.16 25.48
CA GLY A 180 -2.17 -21.72 25.25
C GLY A 180 -1.29 -21.26 24.10
N SER A 181 -1.90 -20.87 22.98
CA SER A 181 -1.27 -19.95 22.05
C SER A 181 -1.20 -18.57 22.72
N PRO A 182 -0.05 -17.90 22.83
CA PRO A 182 -0.03 -16.52 23.27
C PRO A 182 -0.61 -15.67 22.15
N THR A 183 -1.91 -15.41 22.22
CA THR A 183 -2.56 -14.30 21.54
C THR A 183 -2.05 -13.01 22.16
N LEU A 184 -0.79 -12.67 21.87
CA LEU A 184 -0.27 -11.32 22.09
C LEU A 184 -0.81 -10.45 20.96
N THR A 185 -2.11 -10.16 21.00
CA THR A 185 -2.61 -8.86 20.55
C THR A 185 -2.12 -7.81 21.55
N SER A 186 -0.81 -7.62 21.61
CA SER A 186 -0.26 -6.37 22.10
C SER A 186 -0.74 -5.33 21.09
N GLN A 187 -1.85 -4.66 21.40
CA GLN A 187 -2.19 -3.40 20.76
C GLN A 187 -0.95 -2.53 20.88
N SER A 188 -0.16 -2.44 19.82
CA SER A 188 1.05 -1.64 19.82
C SER A 188 0.62 -0.22 20.11
N THR A 189 0.96 0.29 21.30
CA THR A 189 0.63 1.66 21.68
C THR A 189 1.29 2.59 20.68
N PHE A 190 0.48 3.31 19.91
CA PHE A 190 0.99 4.34 19.01
C PHE A 190 1.19 5.65 19.78
N PRO A 191 2.17 6.48 19.37
CA PRO A 191 3.20 6.25 18.36
C PRO A 191 4.26 5.25 18.85
N VAL A 192 4.94 4.60 17.91
CA VAL A 192 5.96 3.59 18.23
C VAL A 192 7.28 4.27 18.57
N GLN A 193 7.84 3.97 19.74
CA GLN A 193 9.14 4.49 20.16
C GLN A 193 10.29 3.76 19.45
N ILE A 194 10.96 4.45 18.52
CA ILE A 194 12.09 3.92 17.75
C ILE A 194 13.40 4.09 18.55
N LEU A 195 13.63 5.28 19.09
CA LEU A 195 14.72 5.57 20.04
C LEU A 195 14.14 6.33 21.24
N PRO A 196 14.85 6.49 22.36
CA PRO A 196 14.33 7.17 23.55
C PRO A 196 13.66 8.53 23.28
N TYR A 197 14.15 9.26 22.27
CA TYR A 197 13.66 10.58 21.85
C TYR A 197 12.91 10.58 20.50
N LEU A 198 12.88 9.46 19.76
CA LEU A 198 12.33 9.40 18.40
C LEU A 198 11.12 8.46 18.33
N TYR A 199 9.98 9.03 17.96
CA TYR A 199 8.70 8.34 17.85
C TYR A 199 8.22 8.34 16.40
N LEU A 200 7.72 7.20 15.93
CA LEU A 200 7.15 7.02 14.61
C LEU A 200 5.64 6.84 14.71
N GLY A 201 4.88 7.68 14.01
CA GLY A 201 3.41 7.67 14.09
C GLY A 201 2.67 8.00 12.80
N CYS A 202 1.37 8.15 12.95
CA CYS A 202 0.38 8.50 11.94
C CYS A 202 -0.27 9.86 12.25
N ALA A 203 -1.21 10.30 11.41
CA ALA A 203 -1.89 11.57 11.56
C ALA A 203 -2.68 11.70 12.88
N LYS A 204 -3.23 10.59 13.38
CA LYS A 204 -3.98 10.58 14.65
C LYS A 204 -3.06 10.84 15.86
N ASP A 205 -1.81 10.37 15.78
CA ASP A 205 -0.84 10.55 16.86
C ASP A 205 -0.39 12.02 16.95
N SER A 206 -0.29 12.71 15.81
CA SER A 206 0.09 14.13 15.79
C SER A 206 -0.96 15.08 16.37
N THR A 207 -2.22 14.64 16.49
CA THR A 207 -3.32 15.44 17.05
C THR A 207 -3.63 15.09 18.51
N ASN A 208 -2.91 14.15 19.12
CA ASN A 208 -3.22 13.66 20.46
C ASN A 208 -2.30 14.31 21.51
N LEU A 209 -2.80 15.35 22.19
CA LEU A 209 -2.03 16.09 23.20
C LEU A 209 -1.59 15.23 24.38
N ASP A 210 -2.42 14.27 24.83
CA ASP A 210 -2.09 13.41 25.96
C ASP A 210 -0.86 12.55 25.66
N ILE A 211 -0.82 11.97 24.46
CA ILE A 211 0.30 11.19 23.95
C ILE A 211 1.54 12.06 23.78
N LEU A 212 1.39 13.25 23.18
CA LEU A 212 2.50 14.17 22.97
C LEU A 212 3.12 14.61 24.31
N ALA A 213 2.29 14.91 25.30
CA ALA A 213 2.73 15.26 26.66
C ALA A 213 3.39 14.06 27.36
N LYS A 214 2.76 12.87 27.31
CA LYS A 214 3.28 11.63 27.93
C LYS A 214 4.70 11.30 27.49
N TYR A 215 5.02 11.51 26.21
CA TYR A 215 6.33 11.21 25.65
C TYR A 215 7.27 12.42 25.57
N ASN A 216 6.90 13.54 26.21
CA ASN A 216 7.63 14.81 26.17
C ASN A 216 7.97 15.25 24.72
N ILE A 217 7.05 15.05 23.80
CA ILE A 217 7.22 15.43 22.40
C ILE A 217 7.03 16.94 22.28
N LYS A 218 8.06 17.63 21.79
CA LYS A 218 8.03 19.08 21.52
C LYS A 218 8.38 19.40 20.07
N TYR A 219 8.78 18.39 19.30
CA TYR A 219 9.13 18.49 17.90
C TYR A 219 8.24 17.56 17.08
N ILE A 220 7.68 18.06 15.98
CA ILE A 220 6.81 17.26 15.11
C ILE A 220 7.24 17.46 13.65
N LEU A 221 7.63 16.36 13.01
CA LEU A 221 7.99 16.30 11.60
C LEU A 221 6.84 15.67 10.80
N ASN A 222 6.13 16.51 10.05
CA ASN A 222 5.00 16.12 9.20
C ASN A 222 5.48 15.85 7.77
N VAL A 223 5.48 14.60 7.34
CA VAL A 223 5.93 14.19 5.99
C VAL A 223 4.71 14.02 5.07
N THR A 224 3.90 15.07 4.92
CA THR A 224 2.74 15.10 4.02
C THR A 224 2.52 16.49 3.41
N PRO A 225 1.94 16.57 2.19
CA PRO A 225 1.64 17.86 1.57
C PRO A 225 0.36 18.51 2.11
N ASN A 226 -0.62 17.69 2.53
CA ASN A 226 -2.00 18.14 2.71
C ASN A 226 -2.52 18.01 4.15
N LEU A 227 -1.75 17.45 5.09
CA LEU A 227 -2.18 17.44 6.49
C LEU A 227 -1.72 18.71 7.19
N PRO A 228 -2.62 19.41 7.91
CA PRO A 228 -2.25 20.57 8.71
C PRO A 228 -1.48 20.19 9.97
N ASN A 229 -0.65 21.09 10.45
CA ASN A 229 0.00 21.00 11.75
C ASN A 229 -0.94 21.56 12.84
N THR A 230 -1.56 20.69 13.63
CA THR A 230 -2.70 21.05 14.50
C THR A 230 -2.38 22.08 15.57
N PHE A 231 -1.16 22.08 16.12
CA PHE A 231 -0.78 22.93 17.26
C PHE A 231 0.30 23.96 16.92
N GLU A 232 0.48 24.28 15.63
CA GLU A 232 1.59 25.12 15.17
C GLU A 232 1.57 26.54 15.75
N HIS A 233 0.39 27.09 16.03
CA HIS A 233 0.23 28.46 16.54
C HIS A 233 0.26 28.55 18.07
N ASN A 234 0.34 27.43 18.78
CA ASN A 234 0.23 27.41 20.24
C ASN A 234 1.58 27.69 20.95
N GLY A 235 2.70 27.71 20.20
CA GLY A 235 4.04 27.96 20.72
C GLY A 235 4.67 26.78 21.49
N GLU A 236 3.90 25.73 21.80
CA GLU A 236 4.37 24.57 22.57
C GLU A 236 5.17 23.55 21.76
N PHE A 237 4.95 23.52 20.43
CA PHE A 237 5.55 22.54 19.54
C PHE A 237 6.29 23.24 18.41
N LYS A 238 7.49 22.77 18.11
CA LYS A 238 8.21 23.15 16.89
C LYS A 238 7.84 22.18 15.78
N TYR A 239 7.26 22.70 14.70
CA TYR A 239 6.92 21.91 13.52
C TYR A 239 7.96 22.05 12.41
N LYS A 240 8.02 21.01 11.59
CA LYS A 240 8.61 21.07 10.25
C LYS A 240 7.75 20.20 9.32
N GLN A 241 7.43 20.73 8.15
CA GLN A 241 6.67 20.01 7.15
C GLN A 241 7.54 19.70 5.92
N ILE A 242 7.56 18.44 5.51
CA ILE A 242 8.13 17.99 4.23
C ILE A 242 6.96 17.60 3.34
N PRO A 243 6.57 18.45 2.37
CA PRO A 243 5.33 18.29 1.62
C PRO A 243 5.45 17.26 0.49
N ILE A 244 5.64 15.99 0.85
CA ILE A 244 5.84 14.88 -0.10
C ILE A 244 4.67 13.90 -0.12
N SER A 245 4.17 13.64 -1.32
CA SER A 245 3.16 12.61 -1.58
C SER A 245 3.77 11.21 -1.50
N ASP A 246 2.97 10.21 -1.13
CA ASP A 246 3.42 8.81 -1.09
C ASP A 246 3.31 8.19 -2.48
N HIS A 247 4.18 8.62 -3.39
CA HIS A 247 4.06 8.31 -4.81
C HIS A 247 5.41 8.00 -5.46
N TRP A 248 5.39 7.16 -6.49
CA TRP A 248 6.59 6.64 -7.15
C TRP A 248 7.45 7.71 -7.83
N SER A 249 6.90 8.90 -8.11
CA SER A 249 7.62 9.99 -8.78
C SER A 249 8.27 10.99 -7.82
N GLN A 250 8.07 10.83 -6.51
CA GLN A 250 8.48 11.83 -5.53
C GLN A 250 9.92 11.60 -5.07
N ASN A 251 10.68 12.67 -4.92
CA ASN A 251 12.04 12.62 -4.37
C ASN A 251 12.01 13.04 -2.89
N LEU A 252 12.06 12.05 -1.99
CA LEU A 252 12.11 12.26 -0.54
C LEU A 252 13.56 12.36 -0.03
N SER A 253 14.53 11.71 -0.70
CA SER A 253 15.93 11.71 -0.25
C SER A 253 16.58 13.09 -0.24
N GLN A 254 16.16 14.00 -1.12
CA GLN A 254 16.62 15.40 -1.09
C GLN A 254 16.34 16.10 0.26
N PHE A 255 15.35 15.63 1.03
CA PHE A 255 15.00 16.18 2.34
C PHE A 255 15.66 15.44 3.52
N PHE A 256 16.41 14.36 3.29
CA PHE A 256 17.05 13.62 4.37
C PHE A 256 17.97 14.50 5.22
N PRO A 257 18.87 15.34 4.67
CA PRO A 257 19.73 16.20 5.50
C PRO A 257 18.91 17.14 6.40
N GLU A 258 17.83 17.71 5.87
CA GLU A 258 16.96 18.62 6.60
C GLU A 258 16.19 17.90 7.72
N ALA A 259 15.61 16.73 7.41
CA ALA A 259 14.87 15.91 8.36
C ALA A 259 15.78 15.42 9.51
N ILE A 260 16.97 14.95 9.17
CA ILE A 260 17.95 14.41 10.11
C ILE A 260 18.46 15.51 11.05
N SER A 261 18.74 16.70 10.51
CA SER A 261 19.10 17.88 11.30
C SER A 261 17.99 18.25 12.29
N PHE A 262 16.72 18.22 11.87
CA PHE A 262 15.58 18.51 12.73
C PHE A 262 15.39 17.48 13.85
N ILE A 263 15.60 16.20 13.57
CA ILE A 263 15.59 15.13 14.59
C ILE A 263 16.75 15.32 15.57
N ASP A 264 17.94 15.68 15.09
CA ASP A 264 19.10 15.92 15.96
C ASP A 264 18.94 17.18 16.82
N GLU A 265 18.25 18.22 16.35
CA GLU A 265 17.88 19.38 17.16
C GLU A 265 17.00 18.98 18.36
N ALA A 266 15.97 18.16 18.13
CA ALA A 266 15.10 17.66 19.19
C ALA A 266 15.90 16.85 20.23
N ARG A 267 16.77 15.95 19.76
CA ARG A 267 17.67 15.18 20.63
C ARG A 267 18.57 16.09 21.46
N ALA A 268 19.19 17.10 20.85
CA ALA A 268 20.10 18.02 21.53
C ALA A 268 19.39 18.81 22.66
N LYS A 269 18.12 19.16 22.46
CA LYS A 269 17.29 19.81 23.48
C LYS A 269 16.66 18.85 24.50
N LYS A 270 16.96 17.54 24.40
CA LYS A 270 16.39 16.48 25.26
C LYS A 270 14.86 16.43 25.19
N CYS A 271 14.29 16.77 24.04
CA CYS A 271 12.87 16.67 23.76
C CYS A 271 12.58 15.44 22.90
N GLY A 272 11.37 14.90 23.03
CA GLY A 272 10.84 13.92 22.09
C GLY A 272 10.52 14.57 20.74
N ILE A 273 10.70 13.81 19.66
CA ILE A 273 10.25 14.14 18.32
C ILE A 273 9.34 13.05 17.77
N LEU A 274 8.20 13.47 17.20
CA LEU A 274 7.31 12.63 16.41
C LEU A 274 7.59 12.84 14.92
N VAL A 275 7.95 11.76 14.21
CA VAL A 275 7.97 11.73 12.74
C VAL A 275 6.73 11.00 12.27
N HIS A 276 5.84 11.70 11.55
CA HIS A 276 4.58 11.13 11.09
C HIS A 276 4.28 11.43 9.63
N CYS A 277 3.40 10.61 9.07
CA CYS A 277 2.73 10.91 7.82
C CYS A 277 1.23 10.60 7.99
N LEU A 278 0.52 10.21 6.92
CA LEU A 278 -0.89 9.84 7.05
C LEU A 278 -1.08 8.56 7.89
N ALA A 279 -0.54 7.43 7.42
CA ALA A 279 -0.74 6.11 8.04
C ALA A 279 0.44 5.63 8.89
N GLY A 280 1.59 6.31 8.83
CA GLY A 280 2.80 5.87 9.52
C GLY A 280 3.47 4.63 8.90
N ILE A 281 3.24 4.35 7.61
CA ILE A 281 3.66 3.10 6.94
C ILE A 281 4.83 3.29 5.97
N SER A 282 4.84 4.40 5.21
CA SER A 282 5.78 4.62 4.10
C SER A 282 6.67 5.85 4.31
N ARG A 283 6.18 7.06 4.02
CA ARG A 283 6.97 8.33 4.09
C ARG A 283 7.71 8.55 5.41
N SER A 284 7.01 8.50 6.54
CA SER A 284 7.64 8.71 7.86
C SER A 284 8.58 7.57 8.23
N VAL A 285 8.30 6.34 7.79
CA VAL A 285 9.22 5.21 7.92
C VAL A 285 10.50 5.47 7.14
N THR A 286 10.40 5.91 5.88
CA THR A 286 11.57 6.21 5.04
C THR A 286 12.49 7.22 5.72
N VAL A 287 11.94 8.33 6.25
CA VAL A 287 12.73 9.32 6.98
C VAL A 287 13.36 8.72 8.24
N THR A 288 12.61 7.89 8.97
CA THR A 288 13.11 7.22 10.18
C THR A 288 14.26 6.26 9.87
N VAL A 289 14.14 5.46 8.81
CA VAL A 289 15.19 4.54 8.37
C VAL A 289 16.44 5.31 7.92
N ALA A 290 16.29 6.37 7.11
CA ALA A 290 17.40 7.23 6.72
C ALA A 290 18.14 7.83 7.93
N TYR A 291 17.38 8.27 8.95
CA TYR A 291 17.95 8.77 10.19
C TYR A 291 18.77 7.70 10.93
N LEU A 292 18.25 6.48 11.06
CA LEU A 292 18.96 5.39 11.72
C LEU A 292 20.23 4.99 10.96
N MET A 293 20.18 4.94 9.63
CA MET A 293 21.36 4.67 8.80
C MET A 293 22.47 5.68 9.06
N GLN A 294 22.15 6.98 8.99
CA GLN A 294 23.15 8.03 9.19
C GLN A 294 23.61 8.15 10.64
N LYS A 295 22.70 8.04 11.62
CA LYS A 295 23.02 8.32 13.02
C LYS A 295 23.66 7.15 13.74
N LEU A 296 23.26 5.93 13.41
CA LEU A 296 23.74 4.71 14.05
C LEU A 296 24.66 3.90 13.13
N ASN A 297 25.00 4.43 11.95
CA ASN A 297 25.88 3.78 10.98
C ASN A 297 25.40 2.37 10.61
N LEU A 298 24.07 2.21 10.49
CA LEU A 298 23.41 0.96 10.15
C LEU A 298 23.22 0.84 8.64
N SER A 299 23.42 -0.36 8.09
CA SER A 299 23.00 -0.66 6.72
C SER A 299 21.50 -0.41 6.55
N LEU A 300 21.04 -0.25 5.30
CA LEU A 300 19.62 -0.12 5.00
C LEU A 300 18.84 -1.30 5.58
N ASN A 301 19.32 -2.53 5.39
CA ASN A 301 18.67 -3.73 5.89
C ASN A 301 18.57 -3.71 7.43
N ASP A 302 19.67 -3.39 8.12
CA ASP A 302 19.68 -3.34 9.59
C ASP A 302 18.77 -2.25 10.14
N ALA A 303 18.79 -1.06 9.53
CA ALA A 303 17.94 0.06 9.90
C ALA A 303 16.45 -0.23 9.63
N TYR A 304 16.14 -0.86 8.50
CA TYR A 304 14.79 -1.29 8.15
C TYR A 304 14.26 -2.34 9.14
N ASP A 305 15.04 -3.38 9.40
CA ASP A 305 14.68 -4.46 10.32
C ASP A 305 14.55 -3.95 11.76
N PHE A 306 15.38 -2.97 12.15
CA PHE A 306 15.25 -2.30 13.44
C PHE A 306 13.86 -1.66 13.61
N VAL A 307 13.37 -0.96 12.59
CA VAL A 307 12.02 -0.38 12.62
C VAL A 307 10.96 -1.49 12.51
N LYS A 308 11.16 -2.50 11.65
CA LYS A 308 10.21 -3.61 11.43
C LYS A 308 9.93 -4.41 12.70
N ARG A 309 10.95 -4.69 13.52
CA ARG A 309 10.82 -5.38 14.81
C ARG A 309 9.93 -4.61 15.80
N LYS A 310 9.90 -3.28 15.70
CA LYS A 310 9.07 -2.42 16.56
C LYS A 310 7.70 -2.12 15.96
N LYS A 311 7.59 -2.11 14.62
CA LYS A 311 6.37 -1.86 13.86
C LYS A 311 6.29 -2.82 12.66
N SER A 312 5.55 -3.91 12.82
CA SER A 312 5.49 -5.00 11.85
C SER A 312 4.84 -4.63 10.51
N ASN A 313 4.01 -3.59 10.46
CA ASN A 313 3.31 -3.17 9.23
C ASN A 313 4.01 -2.05 8.45
N ILE A 314 5.30 -1.77 8.70
CA ILE A 314 6.03 -0.83 7.83
C ILE A 314 6.14 -1.37 6.40
N SER A 315 6.00 -0.46 5.44
CA SER A 315 6.10 -0.74 4.00
C SER A 315 6.31 0.56 3.21
N PRO A 316 7.53 1.14 3.22
CA PRO A 316 7.92 2.17 2.27
C PRO A 316 7.62 1.76 0.82
N ASN A 317 7.16 2.69 0.01
CA ASN A 317 7.00 2.40 -1.42
C ASN A 317 8.36 2.11 -2.08
N PHE A 318 8.35 1.38 -3.19
CA PHE A 318 9.58 0.93 -3.86
C PHE A 318 10.51 2.07 -4.31
N ASN A 319 9.96 3.23 -4.68
CA ASN A 319 10.76 4.38 -5.06
C ASN A 319 11.53 4.95 -3.85
N PHE A 320 10.88 5.02 -2.69
CA PHE A 320 11.56 5.40 -1.45
C PHE A 320 12.57 4.36 -0.98
N MET A 321 12.31 3.07 -1.23
CA MET A 321 13.31 2.03 -0.99
C MET A 321 14.56 2.20 -1.87
N GLY A 322 14.37 2.51 -3.16
CA GLY A 322 15.48 2.84 -4.06
C GLY A 322 16.28 4.07 -3.61
N GLN A 323 15.58 5.10 -3.13
CA GLN A 323 16.22 6.29 -2.58
C GLN A 323 17.03 6.02 -1.30
N LEU A 324 16.57 5.09 -0.46
CA LEU A 324 17.33 4.65 0.71
C LEU A 324 18.58 3.86 0.32
N LEU A 325 18.49 2.99 -0.70
CA LEU A 325 19.65 2.28 -1.25
C LEU A 325 20.71 3.25 -1.80
N ASP A 326 20.27 4.28 -2.53
CA ASP A 326 21.18 5.31 -3.02
C ASP A 326 21.79 6.11 -1.86
N PHE A 327 21.00 6.41 -0.83
CA PHE A 327 21.48 7.09 0.37
C PHE A 327 22.52 6.26 1.14
N GLU A 328 22.31 4.95 1.30
CA GLU A 328 23.29 4.02 1.90
C GLU A 328 24.65 4.13 1.20
N ARG A 329 24.65 4.15 -0.13
CA ARG A 329 25.85 4.31 -0.95
C ARG A 329 26.55 5.64 -0.68
N THR A 330 25.80 6.73 -0.55
CA THR A 330 26.37 8.05 -0.22
C THR A 330 26.99 8.11 1.18
N LEU A 331 26.52 7.28 2.12
CA LEU A 331 27.09 7.17 3.46
C LEU A 331 28.33 6.27 3.53
N GLY A 332 28.66 5.54 2.45
CA GLY A 332 29.80 4.62 2.41
C GLY A 332 29.60 3.37 3.28
N LEU A 333 28.35 3.02 3.60
CA LEU A 333 28.02 1.84 4.40
C LEU A 333 28.11 0.59 3.50
N LYS A 334 28.76 -0.47 3.99
CA LYS A 334 28.87 -1.75 3.28
C LYS A 334 27.71 -2.65 3.70
N SER A 335 26.93 -3.14 2.75
CA SER A 335 25.95 -4.19 3.05
C SER A 335 26.67 -5.52 3.31
N PRO A 336 26.16 -6.42 4.18
CA PRO A 336 26.75 -7.75 4.39
C PRO A 336 26.88 -8.59 3.10
N CYS A 337 26.07 -8.29 2.09
CA CYS A 337 26.13 -8.89 0.76
C CYS A 337 27.17 -8.24 -0.19
N ASP A 338 27.87 -7.17 0.22
CA ASP A 338 28.94 -6.51 -0.54
C ASP A 338 30.33 -7.14 -0.33
N ILE A 339 30.42 -8.43 -0.01
CA ILE A 339 31.66 -9.19 -0.20
C ILE A 339 31.86 -9.41 -1.71
N ARG A 340 32.05 -8.32 -2.46
CA ARG A 340 32.62 -8.34 -3.80
C ARG A 340 34.08 -8.00 -3.66
N SER A 341 34.93 -9.02 -3.60
CA SER A 341 36.33 -8.86 -4.00
C SER A 341 36.36 -8.29 -5.43
N PRO A 342 37.20 -7.29 -5.76
CA PRO A 342 37.28 -6.70 -7.09
C PRO A 342 37.70 -7.69 -8.20
N THR A 343 38.03 -8.93 -7.85
CA THR A 343 38.69 -9.92 -8.71
C THR A 343 37.79 -11.05 -9.19
N THR A 344 36.51 -11.11 -8.82
CA THR A 344 35.66 -12.25 -9.21
C THR A 344 34.93 -11.95 -10.53
N GLN A 345 35.46 -12.49 -11.63
CA GLN A 345 34.82 -12.43 -12.95
C GLN A 345 33.45 -13.10 -12.91
N LEU A 346 32.42 -12.38 -13.38
CA LEU A 346 31.04 -12.86 -13.38
C LEU A 346 30.73 -13.55 -14.70
N TYR A 347 30.27 -14.80 -14.59
CA TYR A 347 29.74 -15.57 -15.71
C TYR A 347 28.25 -15.80 -15.50
N PHE A 348 27.47 -15.74 -16.59
CA PHE A 348 26.08 -16.16 -16.56
C PHE A 348 25.89 -17.41 -17.43
N THR A 349 25.05 -18.32 -16.96
CA THR A 349 24.58 -19.48 -17.73
C THR A 349 23.08 -19.34 -17.98
N THR A 350 22.66 -19.61 -19.22
CA THR A 350 21.24 -19.61 -19.54
C THR A 350 20.64 -21.00 -19.25
N PRO A 351 19.36 -21.11 -18.83
CA PRO A 351 18.74 -22.40 -18.50
C PRO A 351 18.70 -23.40 -19.67
N THR A 352 18.85 -22.91 -20.90
CA THR A 352 18.70 -23.69 -22.14
C THR A 352 20.00 -23.90 -22.91
N ASN A 353 21.14 -23.38 -22.45
CA ASN A 353 22.43 -23.68 -23.08
C ASN A 353 23.58 -23.55 -22.07
N ARG A 354 24.36 -24.62 -21.88
CA ARG A 354 25.55 -24.69 -21.00
C ARG A 354 26.75 -23.88 -21.51
N ASN A 355 26.50 -22.80 -22.26
CA ASN A 355 27.55 -21.89 -22.67
C ASN A 355 27.75 -20.84 -21.57
N LEU A 356 28.98 -20.71 -21.11
CA LEU A 356 29.42 -19.69 -20.14
C LEU A 356 29.62 -18.38 -20.90
N PHE A 357 28.84 -17.36 -20.58
CA PHE A 357 29.02 -16.03 -21.13
C PHE A 357 29.67 -15.12 -20.09
N GLN A 358 30.82 -14.55 -20.45
CA GLN A 358 31.51 -13.56 -19.64
C GLN A 358 30.77 -12.22 -19.72
N LEU A 359 30.50 -11.61 -18.57
CA LEU A 359 29.96 -10.27 -18.49
C LEU A 359 31.13 -9.29 -18.50
N ASP A 360 31.40 -8.69 -19.66
CA ASP A 360 32.34 -7.57 -19.73
C ASP A 360 31.71 -6.36 -19.04
N GLY A 361 32.44 -5.81 -18.07
CA GLY A 361 32.03 -4.61 -17.35
C GLY A 361 31.90 -3.45 -18.33
N LEU A 362 30.77 -2.75 -18.27
CA LEU A 362 30.59 -1.49 -18.99
C LEU A 362 31.66 -0.50 -18.51
N GLU A 363 32.70 -0.29 -19.33
CA GLU A 363 33.56 0.87 -19.20
C GLU A 363 32.71 2.11 -19.46
N PHE A 364 32.56 2.94 -18.42
CA PHE A 364 32.02 4.27 -18.56
C PHE A 364 33.11 5.15 -19.18
N THR A 365 32.91 5.58 -20.43
CA THR A 365 33.53 6.79 -20.98
C THR A 365 32.66 8.00 -20.71
#